data_AF-A0A453A8X8-F1
#
_entry.id   AF-A0A453A8X8-F1
#
_cell.length_a   1.000
_cell.length_b   1.000
_cell.length_c   1.000
_cell.angle_alpha   90.00
_cell.angle_beta   90.00
_cell.angle_gamma   90.00
#
_symmetry.space_group_name_H-M   'P 1'
#
loop_
_entity.id
_entity.type
_entity.pdbx_description
1 polymer ?
#
loop_
_entity_poly.entity_id
_entity_poly.type
_entity_poly.pdbx_seq_one_letter_code
_entity_poly.pdbx_strand_id
1 'polypeptide(L)'
;MAEFVVLLGGCERMSRRPYDVYLYTENFMFGRHAEKQKLLIFLLQHNDPHGDHAPAILPVIGGASVGKKTLVAHVCGDERVHSRFSSILHLNGDSFMRILDNGRSMFGMVLVVITFASDIEDDDWKKFHSFVITMGRGSKIIIISRLQRLARFGSVKPIFLTVLSYDELRYLLKTLVFGSVDPM
;
A
#
# COMPACT_ATOMS: atom_id res chain seq x y z
N MET A 1 -7.92 -40.14 -21.65
CA MET A 1 -8.07 -38.95 -20.78
C MET A 1 -8.82 -39.35 -19.52
N ALA A 2 -8.11 -39.91 -18.54
CA ALA A 2 -8.68 -40.34 -17.26
C ALA A 2 -7.57 -40.41 -16.20
N GLU A 3 -6.81 -39.32 -16.03
CA GLU A 3 -5.73 -39.23 -15.02
C GLU A 3 -5.70 -37.86 -14.33
N PHE A 4 -6.87 -37.24 -14.12
CA PHE A 4 -6.99 -35.96 -13.39
C PHE A 4 -7.84 -36.06 -12.11
N VAL A 5 -8.06 -37.27 -11.60
CA VAL A 5 -8.93 -37.51 -10.42
C VAL A 5 -8.24 -38.40 -9.39
N VAL A 6 -6.97 -38.14 -9.07
CA VAL A 6 -6.35 -38.73 -7.87
C VAL A 6 -5.29 -37.76 -7.35
N LEU A 7 -5.67 -36.76 -6.54
CA LEU A 7 -4.74 -36.03 -5.63
C LEU A 7 -5.45 -34.99 -4.73
N LEU A 8 -6.72 -35.17 -4.38
CA LEU A 8 -7.42 -34.30 -3.42
C LEU A 8 -7.77 -34.99 -2.09
N GLY A 9 -7.25 -36.20 -1.85
CA GLY A 9 -7.60 -37.03 -0.70
C GLY A 9 -6.76 -36.84 0.57
N GLY A 10 -5.74 -35.99 0.57
CA GLY A 10 -4.77 -35.93 1.68
C GLY A 10 -4.19 -34.56 2.00
N CYS A 11 -4.76 -33.46 1.48
CA CYS A 11 -4.30 -32.13 1.85
C CYS A 11 -5.02 -31.71 3.13
N GLU A 12 -4.31 -31.61 4.25
CA GLU A 12 -4.81 -30.91 5.43
C GLU A 12 -5.35 -29.55 4.95
N ARG A 13 -6.59 -29.25 5.31
CA ARG A 13 -7.18 -27.94 5.01
C ARG A 13 -6.26 -26.90 5.64
N MET A 14 -5.45 -26.23 4.82
CA MET A 14 -4.65 -25.10 5.26
C MET A 14 -5.58 -24.16 6.00
N SER A 15 -5.40 -24.08 7.33
CA SER A 15 -6.13 -23.12 8.13
C SER A 15 -5.90 -21.75 7.48
N ARG A 16 -6.98 -21.01 7.22
CA ARG A 16 -6.94 -19.67 6.64
C ARG A 16 -6.04 -18.78 7.51
N ARG A 17 -4.75 -18.75 7.23
CA ARG A 17 -3.82 -17.67 7.61
C ARG A 17 -3.61 -16.86 6.33
N PRO A 18 -4.41 -15.80 6.09
CA PRO A 18 -4.53 -15.24 4.76
C PRO A 18 -3.30 -14.47 4.26
N TYR A 19 -2.15 -14.45 4.97
CA TYR A 19 -1.07 -13.50 4.67
C TYR A 19 0.37 -13.98 4.84
N ASP A 20 0.67 -15.17 5.35
CA ASP A 20 1.93 -15.27 6.10
C ASP A 20 3.08 -16.10 5.50
N VAL A 21 2.90 -16.91 4.44
CA VAL A 21 3.96 -17.89 4.10
C VAL A 21 4.57 -17.76 2.71
N TYR A 22 3.85 -17.22 1.70
CA TYR A 22 4.35 -17.29 0.31
C TYR A 22 4.14 -16.05 -0.57
N LEU A 23 3.29 -15.10 -0.16
CA LEU A 23 3.47 -13.69 -0.57
C LEU A 23 4.60 -13.01 0.22
N TYR A 24 5.10 -13.69 1.25
CA TYR A 24 5.97 -13.20 2.31
C TYR A 24 7.11 -14.18 2.61
N THR A 25 7.63 -14.87 1.59
CA THR A 25 8.90 -15.59 1.75
C THR A 25 10.02 -14.56 1.70
N GLU A 26 10.75 -14.42 2.81
CA GLU A 26 12.01 -13.64 2.91
C GLU A 26 11.90 -12.12 2.64
N ASN A 27 10.78 -11.45 2.99
CA ASN A 27 10.60 -9.99 2.82
C ASN A 27 10.59 -9.50 1.35
N PHE A 28 10.34 -10.39 0.38
CA PHE A 28 10.22 -10.03 -1.03
C PHE A 28 8.77 -10.09 -1.51
N MET A 29 8.31 -8.99 -2.12
CA MET A 29 7.01 -8.95 -2.78
C MET A 29 7.17 -9.25 -4.27
N PHE A 30 6.58 -10.36 -4.70
CA PHE A 30 6.65 -10.83 -6.07
C PHE A 30 6.11 -9.81 -7.10
N GLY A 31 6.84 -9.61 -8.20
CA GLY A 31 6.42 -8.78 -9.35
C GLY A 31 6.26 -7.27 -9.08
N ARG A 32 6.67 -6.77 -7.91
CA ARG A 32 6.40 -5.38 -7.49
C ARG A 32 7.62 -4.62 -6.97
N HIS A 33 8.80 -5.07 -7.36
CA HIS A 33 10.08 -4.53 -6.88
C HIS A 33 10.24 -3.05 -7.26
N ALA A 34 9.89 -2.67 -8.50
CA ALA A 34 10.02 -1.29 -8.95
C ALA A 34 9.08 -0.34 -8.18
N GLU A 35 7.82 -0.75 -7.96
CA GLU A 35 6.86 0.05 -7.19
C GLU A 35 7.25 0.14 -5.71
N LYS A 36 7.73 -0.97 -5.12
CA LYS A 36 8.24 -1.01 -3.74
C LYS A 36 9.41 -0.05 -3.56
N GLN A 37 10.38 -0.06 -4.47
CA GLN A 37 11.53 0.86 -4.41
C GLN A 37 11.12 2.32 -4.54
N LYS A 38 10.19 2.66 -5.44
CA LYS A 38 9.66 4.03 -5.56
C LYS A 38 9.00 4.50 -4.27
N LEU A 39 8.19 3.64 -3.63
CA LEU A 39 7.58 3.96 -2.34
C LEU A 39 8.62 4.12 -1.22
N LEU A 40 9.63 3.25 -1.16
CA LEU A 40 10.71 3.36 -0.18
C LEU A 40 11.51 4.64 -0.36
N ILE A 41 11.90 4.97 -1.59
CA ILE A 41 12.58 6.24 -1.90
C ILE A 41 11.71 7.42 -1.46
N PHE A 42 10.43 7.42 -1.85
CA PHE A 42 9.49 8.46 -1.43
C PHE A 42 9.41 8.59 0.09
N LEU A 43 9.31 7.49 0.85
CA LEU A 43 9.17 7.54 2.31
C LEU A 43 10.47 7.92 3.01
N LEU A 44 11.61 7.44 2.51
CA LEU A 44 12.94 7.65 3.08
C LEU A 44 13.63 8.94 2.61
N GLN A 45 13.07 9.66 1.63
CA GLN A 45 13.60 10.96 1.22
C GLN A 45 13.44 11.99 2.35
N HIS A 46 14.52 12.68 2.74
CA HIS A 46 14.42 13.85 3.60
C HIS A 46 13.92 15.03 2.77
N ASN A 47 12.78 15.61 3.15
CA ASN A 47 12.31 16.86 2.57
C ASN A 47 13.03 18.01 3.28
N ASP A 48 13.62 18.91 2.50
CA ASP A 48 14.43 20.04 2.95
C ASP A 48 13.61 21.01 3.83
N PRO A 49 14.15 21.64 4.90
CA PRO A 49 13.40 22.42 5.89
C PRO A 49 12.79 23.74 5.39
N HIS A 50 13.04 24.13 4.13
CA HIS A 50 12.88 25.51 3.66
C HIS A 50 11.65 25.81 2.79
N GLY A 51 10.79 24.84 2.48
CA GLY A 51 9.79 25.03 1.41
C GLY A 51 8.32 25.07 1.81
N ASP A 52 7.82 24.08 2.56
CA ASP A 52 6.37 23.93 2.73
C ASP A 52 6.04 23.12 4.00
N HIS A 53 5.00 23.54 4.72
CA HIS A 53 4.48 22.81 5.88
C HIS A 53 3.60 21.63 5.46
N ALA A 54 3.19 21.57 4.19
CA ALA A 54 2.38 20.49 3.67
C ALA A 54 3.20 19.18 3.53
N PRO A 55 2.70 18.05 4.05
CA PRO A 55 3.34 16.76 3.86
C PRO A 55 3.21 16.29 2.41
N ALA A 56 4.22 15.58 1.94
CA ALA A 56 4.22 15.06 0.58
C ALA A 56 3.18 13.94 0.42
N ILE A 57 2.50 13.92 -0.73
CA ILE A 57 1.35 13.06 -1.00
C ILE A 57 1.63 12.21 -2.24
N LEU A 58 1.68 10.90 -2.06
CA LEU A 58 1.94 9.93 -3.12
C LEU A 58 0.69 9.07 -3.42
N PRO A 59 0.06 9.24 -4.59
CA PRO A 59 -1.01 8.37 -5.02
C PRO A 59 -0.50 7.03 -5.55
N VAL A 60 -1.11 5.95 -5.10
CA VAL A 60 -0.97 4.57 -5.56
C VAL A 60 -2.30 4.16 -6.18
N ILE A 61 -2.33 4.15 -7.51
CA ILE A 61 -3.54 3.97 -8.32
C ILE A 61 -3.48 2.64 -9.07
N GLY A 62 -4.60 1.94 -9.21
CA GLY A 62 -4.62 0.69 -9.96
C GLY A 62 -5.94 -0.07 -9.86
N GLY A 63 -6.12 -1.12 -10.66
CA GLY A 63 -7.35 -1.90 -10.71
C GLY A 63 -7.77 -2.56 -9.39
N ALA A 64 -8.92 -3.25 -9.39
CA ALA A 64 -9.28 -4.13 -8.28
C ALA A 64 -8.21 -5.23 -8.11
N SER A 65 -7.94 -5.60 -6.87
CA SER A 65 -7.11 -6.77 -6.53
C SER A 65 -5.68 -6.80 -7.10
N VAL A 66 -5.16 -5.68 -7.61
CA VAL A 66 -3.78 -5.60 -8.13
C VAL A 66 -2.69 -5.56 -7.04
N GLY A 67 -3.07 -5.65 -5.77
CA GLY A 67 -2.11 -5.69 -4.64
C GLY A 67 -1.67 -4.33 -4.09
N LYS A 68 -2.42 -3.24 -4.31
CA LYS A 68 -2.05 -1.91 -3.77
C LYS A 68 -1.89 -1.87 -2.26
N LYS A 69 -2.87 -2.42 -1.53
CA LYS A 69 -2.81 -2.50 -0.05
C LYS A 69 -1.64 -3.37 0.40
N THR A 70 -1.40 -4.48 -0.29
CA THR A 70 -0.27 -5.38 -0.03
C THR A 70 1.08 -4.67 -0.22
N LEU A 71 1.25 -3.93 -1.31
CA LEU A 71 2.45 -3.13 -1.58
C LEU A 71 2.70 -2.10 -0.47
N VAL A 72 1.68 -1.34 -0.09
CA VAL A 72 1.83 -0.32 0.96
C VAL A 72 2.08 -0.96 2.32
N ALA A 73 1.37 -2.04 2.67
CA ALA A 73 1.59 -2.78 3.91
C ALA A 73 3.03 -3.31 4.00
N HIS A 74 3.56 -3.86 2.91
CA HIS A 74 4.93 -4.35 2.85
C HIS A 74 5.95 -3.23 3.07
N VAL A 75 5.73 -2.06 2.47
CA VAL A 75 6.63 -0.91 2.67
C VAL A 75 6.52 -0.36 4.10
N CYS A 76 5.32 -0.34 4.68
CA CYS A 76 5.13 0.09 6.08
C CYS A 76 5.80 -0.85 7.09
N GLY A 77 5.93 -2.14 6.75
CA GLY A 77 6.67 -3.12 7.54
C GLY A 77 8.20 -3.07 7.37
N ASP A 78 8.74 -2.26 6.45
CA ASP A 78 10.20 -2.07 6.33
C ASP A 78 10.72 -1.37 7.59
N GLU A 79 11.72 -1.94 8.26
CA GLU A 79 12.24 -1.43 9.54
C GLU A 79 12.68 0.03 9.46
N ARG A 80 13.20 0.47 8.30
CA ARG A 80 13.65 1.85 8.10
C ARG A 80 12.48 2.82 8.01
N VAL A 81 11.36 2.36 7.47
CA VAL A 81 10.10 3.11 7.43
C VAL A 81 9.50 3.13 8.83
N HIS A 82 9.40 1.97 9.48
CA HIS A 82 8.82 1.85 10.81
C HIS A 82 9.57 2.68 11.87
N SER A 83 10.90 2.71 11.82
CA SER A 83 11.75 3.50 12.72
C SER A 83 11.64 5.02 12.47
N ARG A 84 11.27 5.43 11.26
CA ARG A 84 11.22 6.85 10.88
C ARG A 84 9.94 7.57 11.32
N PHE A 85 8.81 6.88 11.28
CA PHE A 85 7.51 7.48 11.60
C PHE A 85 7.11 7.11 13.03
N SER A 86 6.71 8.10 13.83
CA SER A 86 6.22 7.87 15.19
C SER A 86 4.91 7.07 15.20
N SER A 87 4.12 7.18 14.14
CA SER A 87 2.91 6.39 13.95
C SER A 87 2.57 6.23 12.47
N ILE A 88 1.90 5.12 12.16
CA ILE A 88 1.34 4.83 10.83
C ILE A 88 -0.17 4.69 11.00
N LEU A 89 -0.93 5.52 10.28
CA LEU A 89 -2.39 5.57 10.39
C LEU A 89 -3.04 5.10 9.10
N HIS A 90 -3.93 4.13 9.21
CA HIS A 90 -4.70 3.61 8.09
C HIS A 90 -6.12 4.14 8.14
N LEU A 91 -6.49 4.92 7.12
CA LEU A 91 -7.80 5.54 6.97
C LEU A 91 -8.53 4.98 5.75
N ASN A 92 -9.84 4.87 5.86
CA ASN A 92 -10.77 4.79 4.74
C ASN A 92 -11.53 6.12 4.58
N GLY A 93 -12.33 6.27 3.51
CA GLY A 93 -13.12 7.48 3.25
C GLY A 93 -14.00 7.94 4.42
N ASP A 94 -14.56 7.02 5.20
CA ASP A 94 -15.42 7.37 6.35
C ASP A 94 -14.60 7.87 7.55
N SER A 95 -13.52 7.17 7.90
CA SER A 95 -12.60 7.56 8.98
C SER A 95 -11.83 8.84 8.68
N PHE A 96 -11.60 9.11 7.39
CA PHE A 96 -11.04 10.35 6.88
C PHE A 96 -11.88 11.56 7.30
N MET A 97 -13.21 11.49 7.11
CA MET A 97 -14.12 12.56 7.54
C MET A 97 -14.17 12.69 9.06
N ARG A 98 -14.19 11.57 9.80
CA ARG A 98 -14.25 11.61 11.27
C ARG A 98 -13.01 12.22 11.92
N ILE A 99 -11.84 12.08 11.30
CA ILE A 99 -10.60 12.72 11.81
C ILE A 99 -10.66 14.23 11.63
N LEU A 100 -11.23 14.68 10.52
CA LEU A 100 -11.46 16.09 10.25
C LEU A 100 -12.37 16.72 11.31
N ASP A 101 -13.45 16.02 11.71
CA ASP A 101 -14.42 16.49 12.70
C ASP A 101 -13.87 16.56 14.13
N ASN A 102 -12.97 15.64 14.49
CA ASN A 102 -12.50 15.48 15.87
C ASN A 102 -11.27 16.33 16.24
N GLY A 103 -10.69 17.09 15.30
CA GLY A 103 -9.57 18.00 15.57
C GLY A 103 -8.35 17.33 16.23
N ARG A 104 -8.11 16.06 15.93
CA ARG A 104 -7.09 15.27 16.64
C ARG A 104 -5.70 15.76 16.27
N SER A 105 -5.00 16.41 17.21
CA SER A 105 -3.61 16.81 17.00
C SER A 105 -2.71 15.58 16.86
N MET A 106 -1.99 15.49 15.73
CA MET A 106 -1.01 14.43 15.47
C MET A 106 0.38 14.94 15.81
N PHE A 107 0.95 14.41 16.90
CA PHE A 107 2.30 14.75 17.32
C PHE A 107 3.35 13.83 16.67
N GLY A 108 4.47 14.42 16.26
CA GLY A 108 5.59 13.71 15.63
C GLY A 108 5.45 13.52 14.12
N MET A 109 6.35 12.74 13.54
CA MET A 109 6.37 12.43 12.11
C MET A 109 5.43 11.26 11.82
N VAL A 110 4.31 11.53 11.15
CA VAL A 110 3.26 10.53 10.93
C VAL A 110 3.17 10.13 9.46
N LEU A 111 2.98 8.84 9.20
CA LEU A 111 2.62 8.31 7.88
C LEU A 111 1.12 8.04 7.85
N VAL A 112 0.38 8.67 6.93
CA VAL A 112 -1.05 8.44 6.76
C VAL A 112 -1.31 7.69 5.46
N VAL A 113 -1.98 6.55 5.54
CA VAL A 113 -2.38 5.72 4.40
C VAL A 113 -3.89 5.79 4.25
N ILE A 114 -4.37 6.45 3.21
CA ILE A 114 -5.81 6.67 2.97
C ILE A 114 -6.27 5.81 1.82
N THR A 115 -7.30 4.98 2.03
CA THR A 115 -7.94 4.20 0.98
C THR A 115 -9.26 4.83 0.57
N PHE A 116 -9.34 5.29 -0.68
CA PHE A 116 -10.58 5.80 -1.26
C PHE A 116 -11.23 4.76 -2.18
N ALA A 117 -12.50 4.46 -1.89
CA ALA A 117 -13.33 3.61 -2.74
C ALA A 117 -14.14 4.44 -3.76
N SER A 118 -14.49 5.68 -3.39
CA SER A 118 -15.22 6.66 -4.19
C SER A 118 -14.36 7.89 -4.46
N ASP A 119 -14.84 8.76 -5.36
CA ASP A 119 -14.22 10.06 -5.59
C ASP A 119 -14.47 10.98 -4.38
N ILE A 120 -13.63 12.01 -4.25
CA ILE A 120 -13.71 13.02 -3.19
C ILE A 120 -13.71 14.38 -3.86
N GLU A 121 -14.63 15.25 -3.47
CA GLU A 121 -14.69 16.61 -3.98
C GLU A 121 -13.47 17.42 -3.52
N ASP A 122 -13.04 18.36 -4.36
CA ASP A 122 -11.83 19.14 -4.07
C ASP A 122 -11.99 19.99 -2.79
N ASP A 123 -13.22 20.39 -2.44
CA ASP A 123 -13.47 21.15 -1.22
C ASP A 123 -13.36 20.30 0.05
N ASP A 124 -13.77 19.03 0.01
CA ASP A 124 -13.53 18.10 1.11
C ASP A 124 -12.05 17.75 1.23
N TRP A 125 -11.35 17.63 0.10
CA TRP A 125 -9.91 17.48 0.10
C TRP A 125 -9.18 18.70 0.69
N LYS A 126 -9.61 19.93 0.38
CA LYS A 126 -9.04 21.16 0.96
C LYS A 126 -9.20 21.20 2.48
N LYS A 127 -10.35 20.78 3.01
CA LYS A 127 -10.57 20.69 4.47
C LYS A 127 -9.60 19.68 5.09
N PHE A 128 -9.41 18.54 4.46
CA PHE A 128 -8.41 17.58 4.93
C PHE A 128 -6.98 18.13 4.83
N HIS A 129 -6.66 18.83 3.74
CA HIS A 129 -5.36 19.44 3.55
C HIS A 129 -5.06 20.47 4.65
N SER A 130 -6.03 21.26 5.11
CA SER A 130 -5.84 22.20 6.22
C SER A 130 -5.55 21.49 7.54
N PHE A 131 -6.22 20.37 7.82
CA PHE A 131 -5.89 19.51 8.96
C PHE A 131 -4.47 18.96 8.86
N VAL A 132 -4.09 18.51 7.67
CA VAL A 132 -2.81 17.86 7.39
C VAL A 132 -1.60 18.80 7.49
N ILE A 133 -1.77 20.10 7.20
CA ILE A 133 -0.72 21.11 7.41
C ILE A 133 -0.31 21.22 8.90
N THR A 134 -1.19 20.84 9.82
CA THR A 134 -0.88 20.84 11.26
C THR A 134 -0.03 19.65 11.71
N MET A 135 0.22 18.68 10.83
CA MET A 135 1.02 17.50 11.14
C MET A 135 2.49 17.87 11.35
N GLY A 136 3.21 17.06 12.14
CA GLY A 136 4.64 17.25 12.36
C GLY A 136 5.44 17.24 11.05
N ARG A 137 6.47 18.08 10.98
CA ARG A 137 7.36 18.18 9.81
C ARG A 137 7.89 16.80 9.41
N GLY A 138 7.93 16.55 8.10
CA GLY A 138 8.38 15.29 7.52
C GLY A 138 7.31 14.19 7.47
N SER A 139 6.09 14.46 7.94
CA SER A 139 4.94 13.57 7.72
C SER A 139 4.69 13.34 6.24
N LYS A 140 4.09 12.19 5.90
CA LYS A 140 3.81 11.81 4.51
C LYS A 140 2.45 11.15 4.39
N ILE A 141 1.86 11.26 3.20
CA ILE A 141 0.56 10.69 2.89
C ILE A 141 0.68 9.77 1.69
N ILE A 142 0.06 8.60 1.79
CA ILE A 142 -0.14 7.66 0.69
C ILE A 142 -1.63 7.56 0.43
N ILE A 143 -2.04 7.81 -0.81
CA ILE A 143 -3.42 7.59 -1.26
C ILE A 143 -3.48 6.25 -1.99
N ILE A 144 -4.40 5.36 -1.62
CA ILE A 144 -4.68 4.11 -2.31
C ILE A 144 -6.05 4.24 -2.97
N SER A 145 -6.11 4.12 -4.30
CA SER A 145 -7.40 4.15 -5.01
C SER A 145 -7.44 3.34 -6.29
N ARG A 146 -8.66 3.05 -6.73
CA ARG A 146 -8.95 2.52 -8.08
C ARG A 146 -9.21 3.62 -9.11
N LEU A 147 -9.46 4.83 -8.65
CA LEU A 147 -9.89 5.95 -9.47
C LEU A 147 -8.69 6.76 -9.91
N GLN A 148 -8.42 6.81 -11.21
CA GLN A 148 -7.29 7.58 -11.76
C GLN A 148 -7.38 9.08 -11.44
N ARG A 149 -8.58 9.64 -11.37
CA ARG A 149 -8.81 11.04 -11.01
C ARG A 149 -8.26 11.45 -9.65
N LEU A 150 -8.17 10.53 -8.67
CA LEU A 150 -7.59 10.83 -7.36
C LEU A 150 -6.06 11.02 -7.40
N ALA A 151 -5.42 10.78 -8.55
CA ALA A 151 -4.04 11.20 -8.79
C ALA A 151 -3.87 12.72 -8.71
N ARG A 152 -4.93 13.52 -8.94
CA ARG A 152 -4.88 14.99 -8.86
C ARG A 152 -4.48 15.53 -7.49
N PHE A 153 -4.66 14.73 -6.44
CA PHE A 153 -4.30 15.07 -5.07
C PHE A 153 -2.84 14.76 -4.72
N GLY A 154 -2.08 14.15 -5.63
CA GLY A 154 -0.67 13.87 -5.43
C GLY A 154 0.21 15.11 -5.56
N SER A 155 1.15 15.29 -4.64
CA SER A 155 2.22 16.28 -4.76
C SER A 155 3.43 15.72 -5.52
N VAL A 156 3.48 14.40 -5.72
CA VAL A 156 4.51 13.69 -6.50
C VAL A 156 3.86 12.79 -7.55
N LYS A 157 4.66 12.33 -8.52
CA LYS A 157 4.19 11.46 -9.59
C LYS A 157 3.52 10.19 -9.03
N PRO A 158 2.27 9.87 -9.42
CA PRO A 158 1.58 8.67 -8.97
C PRO A 158 2.31 7.38 -9.36
N ILE A 159 2.16 6.36 -8.52
CA ILE A 159 2.54 4.99 -8.84
C ILE A 159 1.29 4.25 -9.35
N PHE A 160 1.39 3.72 -10.56
CA PHE A 160 0.32 2.92 -11.17
C PHE A 160 0.61 1.43 -11.02
N LEU A 161 -0.32 0.69 -10.44
CA LEU A 161 -0.29 -0.77 -10.35
C LEU A 161 -1.22 -1.38 -11.38
N THR A 162 -0.63 -2.14 -12.29
CA THR A 162 -1.32 -2.97 -13.29
C THR A 162 -1.56 -4.37 -12.72
N VAL A 163 -2.41 -5.18 -13.37
CA VAL A 163 -2.49 -6.61 -13.05
C VAL A 163 -1.15 -7.26 -13.38
N LEU A 164 -0.72 -8.24 -12.58
CA LEU A 164 0.46 -9.07 -12.91
C LEU A 164 0.23 -9.78 -14.24
N SER A 165 1.30 -10.02 -14.99
CA SER A 165 1.23 -10.79 -16.24
C SER A 165 0.76 -12.23 -15.98
N TYR A 166 0.32 -12.91 -17.04
CA TYR A 166 -0.10 -14.31 -16.95
C TYR A 166 1.01 -15.20 -16.41
N ASP A 167 2.25 -15.02 -16.87
CA ASP A 167 3.39 -15.82 -16.43
C ASP A 167 3.73 -15.56 -14.96
N GLU A 168 3.67 -14.31 -14.53
CA GLU A 168 3.83 -13.93 -13.11
C GLU A 168 2.74 -14.55 -12.23
N LEU A 169 1.47 -14.47 -12.64
CA LEU A 169 0.36 -15.08 -11.90
C LEU A 169 0.47 -16.60 -11.87
N ARG A 170 0.86 -17.22 -12.99
CA ARG A 170 1.05 -18.67 -13.10
C ARG A 170 2.20 -19.12 -12.22
N TYR A 171 3.32 -18.40 -12.22
CA TYR A 171 4.45 -18.69 -11.34
C TYR A 171 4.04 -18.56 -9.88
N LEU A 172 3.45 -17.43 -9.49
CA LEU A 172 2.97 -17.21 -8.13
C LEU A 172 2.01 -18.32 -7.70
N LEU A 173 1.04 -18.68 -8.53
CA LEU A 173 0.11 -19.78 -8.24
C LEU A 173 0.83 -21.11 -8.06
N LYS A 174 1.79 -21.45 -8.92
CA LYS A 174 2.59 -22.68 -8.79
C LYS A 174 3.37 -22.68 -7.47
N THR A 175 4.03 -21.58 -7.14
CA THR A 175 4.77 -21.44 -5.88
C THR A 175 3.85 -21.55 -4.66
N LEU A 176 2.64 -20.97 -4.71
CA LEU A 176 1.65 -21.06 -3.63
C LEU A 176 1.09 -22.47 -3.44
N VAL A 177 0.83 -23.19 -4.53
CA VAL A 177 0.15 -24.49 -4.51
C VAL A 177 1.12 -25.64 -4.22
N PHE A 178 2.33 -25.59 -4.81
CA PHE A 178 3.27 -26.69 -4.75
C PHE A 178 4.45 -26.42 -3.80
N GLY A 179 4.59 -25.20 -3.28
CA GLY A 179 5.81 -24.76 -2.59
C GLY A 179 6.93 -24.45 -3.59
N SER A 180 8.07 -23.96 -3.08
CA SER A 180 9.29 -23.75 -3.87
C SER A 180 9.95 -25.10 -4.18
N VAL A 181 9.28 -25.95 -4.96
CA VAL A 181 9.92 -27.09 -5.60
C VAL A 181 10.44 -26.57 -6.92
N ASP A 182 11.74 -26.28 -6.96
CA ASP A 182 12.46 -25.96 -8.18
C ASP A 182 12.32 -27.17 -9.12
N PRO A 183 11.65 -27.06 -10.28
CA PRO A 183 11.63 -28.15 -11.23
C PRO A 183 12.96 -28.09 -12.00
N MET A 184 13.97 -28.77 -11.45
CA MET A 184 15.13 -29.24 -12.23
C MET A 184 14.66 -30.09 -13.41
#